data_AF-A0A952DRX4-F1
#
_entry.id   AF-A0A952DRX4-F1
#
_cell.length_a   1.000
_cell.length_b   1.000
_cell.length_c   1.000
_cell.angle_alpha   90.00
_cell.angle_beta   90.00
_cell.angle_gamma   90.00
#
_symmetry.space_group_name_H-M   'P 1'
#
loop_
_entity.id
_entity.type
_entity.pdbx_description
1 polymer ?
#
loop_
_entity_poly.entity_id
_entity_poly.type
_entity_poly.pdbx_seq_one_letter_code
_entity_poly.pdbx_strand_id
1 'polypeptide(L)'
;MNLNIKLKAVTLVEAIIYLAVFGVLFLIVVQFMFSISEANSRSSLRNEIDRNVLFLTNHFQDNFAEATSINASLSQFANDNGVLRLTDNGEYYEYRLNSGRVQFNRNGVQNYLTMANIDINQLRFDRVEYLDGSLTGARVTITLSSEEMPEVSRTYTTAFILNY
;
A
#
# COMPACT_ATOMS: atom_id res chain seq x y z
N MET A 1 -0.59 -67.53 32.88
CA MET A 1 -1.02 -67.11 31.52
C MET A 1 -1.51 -65.64 31.44
N ASN A 2 -1.68 -64.91 32.55
CA ASN A 2 -2.27 -63.55 32.55
C ASN A 2 -1.28 -62.35 32.52
N LEU A 3 0.02 -62.56 32.75
CA LEU A 3 0.98 -61.45 32.84
C LEU A 3 1.25 -60.78 31.47
N ASN A 4 1.40 -61.58 30.41
CA ASN A 4 1.66 -61.09 29.05
C ASN A 4 0.50 -60.27 28.46
N ILE A 5 -0.75 -60.56 28.84
CA ILE A 5 -1.91 -59.80 28.37
C ILE A 5 -1.96 -58.42 29.05
N LYS A 6 -1.66 -58.35 30.36
CA LYS A 6 -1.55 -57.07 31.09
C LYS A 6 -0.42 -56.19 30.55
N LEU A 7 0.76 -56.76 30.29
CA LEU A 7 1.88 -56.03 29.71
C LEU A 7 1.54 -55.46 28.33
N LYS A 8 0.90 -56.25 27.46
CA LYS A 8 0.46 -55.80 26.12
C LYS A 8 -0.62 -54.70 26.18
N ALA A 9 -1.57 -54.81 27.11
CA ALA A 9 -2.60 -53.79 27.30
C ALA A 9 -2.01 -52.46 27.79
N VAL A 10 -1.02 -52.49 28.69
CA VAL A 10 -0.32 -51.29 29.16
C VAL A 10 0.46 -50.63 28.02
N THR A 11 1.19 -51.39 27.20
CA THR A 11 1.91 -50.84 26.04
C THR A 11 0.98 -50.26 24.97
N LEU A 12 -0.23 -50.81 24.83
CA LEU A 12 -1.22 -50.28 23.89
C LEU A 12 -1.76 -48.91 24.36
N VAL A 13 -2.10 -48.79 25.64
CA VAL A 13 -2.60 -47.53 26.22
C VAL A 13 -1.51 -46.46 26.15
N GLU A 14 -0.27 -46.81 26.46
CA GLU A 14 0.88 -45.91 26.35
C GLU A 14 1.07 -45.38 24.92
N ALA A 15 0.96 -46.25 23.91
CA ALA A 15 1.02 -45.84 22.50
C ALA A 15 -0.12 -44.89 22.12
N ILE A 16 -1.34 -45.12 22.61
CA ILE A 16 -2.49 -44.22 22.38
C ILE A 16 -2.24 -42.84 22.99
N ILE A 17 -1.68 -42.79 24.21
CA ILE A 17 -1.34 -41.53 24.87
C ILE A 17 -0.27 -40.79 24.07
N TYR A 18 0.78 -41.47 23.59
CA TYR A 18 1.80 -40.83 22.76
C TYR A 18 1.24 -40.30 21.45
N LEU A 19 0.34 -41.06 20.79
CA LEU A 19 -0.34 -40.58 19.58
C LEU A 19 -1.24 -39.37 19.86
N ALA A 20 -1.94 -39.34 20.99
CA ALA A 20 -2.78 -38.22 21.38
C ALA A 20 -1.94 -36.96 21.62
N VAL A 21 -0.85 -37.07 22.38
CA VAL A 21 0.07 -35.94 22.63
C VAL A 21 0.73 -35.48 21.34
N PHE A 22 1.17 -36.41 20.50
CA PHE A 22 1.76 -36.08 19.19
C PHE A 22 0.75 -35.36 18.29
N GLY A 23 -0.52 -35.79 18.27
CA GLY A 23 -1.57 -35.13 17.51
C GLY A 23 -1.78 -33.67 17.95
N VAL A 24 -1.79 -33.40 19.25
CA VAL A 24 -1.90 -32.03 19.78
C VAL A 24 -0.69 -31.19 19.36
N LEU A 25 0.53 -31.73 19.51
CA LEU A 25 1.75 -31.03 19.08
C LEU A 25 1.75 -30.75 17.57
N PHE A 26 1.31 -31.71 16.76
CA PHE A 26 1.21 -31.56 15.31
C PHE A 26 0.27 -30.42 14.92
N LEU A 27 -0.90 -30.33 15.56
CA LEU A 27 -1.84 -29.23 15.32
C LEU A 27 -1.23 -27.85 15.66
N ILE A 28 -0.48 -27.76 16.75
CA ILE A 28 0.21 -26.52 17.14
C ILE A 28 1.23 -26.10 16.05
N VAL A 29 2.00 -27.04 15.52
CA VAL A 29 2.98 -26.77 14.45
C VAL A 29 2.28 -26.29 13.18
N VAL A 30 1.19 -26.94 12.77
CA VAL A 30 0.43 -26.53 11.58
C VAL A 30 -0.14 -25.12 11.74
N GLN A 31 -0.72 -24.81 12.91
CA GLN A 31 -1.24 -23.48 13.20
C GLN A 31 -0.14 -22.43 13.10
N PHE A 32 1.03 -22.72 13.68
CA PHE A 32 2.19 -21.83 13.62
C PHE A 32 2.66 -21.60 12.17
N MET A 33 2.69 -22.64 11.34
CA MET A 33 3.03 -22.51 9.91
C MET A 33 2.06 -21.59 9.17
N PHE A 34 0.75 -21.72 9.42
CA PHE A 34 -0.24 -20.82 8.83
C PHE A 34 -0.05 -19.38 9.29
N SER A 35 0.21 -19.15 10.59
CA SER A 35 0.48 -17.81 11.11
C SER A 35 1.72 -17.18 10.49
N ILE A 36 2.81 -17.95 10.28
CA ILE A 36 4.00 -17.44 9.57
C ILE A 36 3.66 -17.09 8.12
N SER A 37 2.93 -17.97 7.42
CA SER A 37 2.57 -17.76 6.02
C SER A 37 1.77 -16.47 5.84
N GLU A 38 0.76 -16.26 6.69
CA GLU A 38 -0.05 -15.04 6.67
C GLU A 38 0.78 -13.79 6.99
N ALA A 39 1.66 -13.87 8.01
CA ALA A 39 2.56 -12.77 8.34
C ALA A 39 3.49 -12.39 7.19
N ASN A 40 4.03 -13.39 6.48
CA ASN A 40 4.88 -13.18 5.31
C ASN A 40 4.12 -12.52 4.15
N SER A 41 2.89 -12.98 3.86
CA SER A 41 2.03 -12.39 2.84
C SER A 41 1.70 -10.93 3.15
N ARG A 42 1.26 -10.64 4.38
CA ARG A 42 1.01 -9.27 4.86
C ARG A 42 2.26 -8.39 4.76
N SER A 43 3.44 -8.94 5.08
CA SER A 43 4.71 -8.20 4.96
C SER A 43 5.08 -7.92 3.51
N SER A 44 4.83 -8.86 2.59
CA SER A 44 5.07 -8.65 1.15
C SER A 44 4.19 -7.52 0.61
N LEU A 45 2.89 -7.56 0.90
CA LEU A 45 1.95 -6.53 0.47
C LEU A 45 2.30 -5.14 1.02
N ARG A 46 2.74 -5.06 2.29
CA ARG A 46 3.24 -3.79 2.86
C ARG A 46 4.46 -3.26 2.10
N ASN A 47 5.42 -4.13 1.78
CA ASN A 47 6.61 -3.73 1.02
C ASN A 47 6.24 -3.23 -0.39
N GLU A 48 5.23 -3.82 -1.03
CA GLU A 48 4.73 -3.36 -2.33
C GLU A 48 4.07 -1.98 -2.25
N ILE A 49 3.24 -1.76 -1.23
CA ILE A 49 2.65 -0.44 -0.96
C ILE A 49 3.74 0.60 -0.71
N ASP A 50 4.73 0.30 0.14
CA ASP A 50 5.82 1.23 0.46
C ASP A 50 6.66 1.57 -0.78
N ARG A 51 6.90 0.59 -1.68
CA ARG A 51 7.57 0.84 -2.97
C ARG A 51 6.75 1.76 -3.88
N ASN A 52 5.42 1.59 -3.93
CA ASN A 52 4.55 2.46 -4.72
C ASN A 52 4.52 3.87 -4.14
N VAL A 53 4.45 4.02 -2.81
CA VAL A 53 4.55 5.32 -2.14
C VAL A 53 5.88 6.00 -2.47
N LEU A 54 6.99 5.29 -2.37
CA LEU A 54 8.32 5.82 -2.69
C LEU A 54 8.41 6.26 -4.15
N PHE A 55 7.94 5.42 -5.09
CA PHE A 55 7.92 5.74 -6.51
C PHE A 55 7.07 7.00 -6.79
N LEU A 56 5.84 7.05 -6.27
CA LEU A 56 4.97 8.21 -6.41
C LEU A 56 5.60 9.46 -5.82
N THR A 57 6.18 9.37 -4.63
CA THR A 57 6.81 10.51 -3.94
C THR A 57 7.97 11.07 -4.76
N ASN A 58 8.85 10.20 -5.27
CA ASN A 58 9.96 10.61 -6.13
C ASN A 58 9.44 11.21 -7.43
N HIS A 59 8.44 10.58 -8.05
CA HIS A 59 7.84 11.08 -9.28
C HIS A 59 7.19 12.47 -9.09
N PHE A 60 6.48 12.70 -7.97
CA PHE A 60 5.99 14.04 -7.63
C PHE A 60 7.14 15.00 -7.43
N GLN A 61 8.15 14.63 -6.63
CA GLN A 61 9.32 15.47 -6.35
C GLN A 61 9.99 15.93 -7.65
N ASP A 62 10.23 15.01 -8.59
CA ASP A 62 10.88 15.31 -9.87
C ASP A 62 10.03 16.29 -10.70
N ASN A 63 8.72 16.01 -10.83
CA ASN A 63 7.84 16.90 -11.60
C ASN A 63 7.59 18.26 -10.93
N PHE A 64 7.62 18.34 -9.59
CA PHE A 64 7.56 19.62 -8.89
C PHE A 64 8.86 20.41 -9.01
N ALA A 65 10.00 19.74 -9.14
CA ALA A 65 11.28 20.39 -9.37
C ALA A 65 11.40 20.97 -10.79
N GLU A 66 10.77 20.33 -11.78
CA GLU A 66 10.70 20.81 -13.17
C GLU A 66 9.55 21.81 -13.39
N ALA A 67 8.48 21.74 -12.59
CA ALA A 67 7.31 22.59 -12.78
C ALA A 67 7.62 24.07 -12.49
N THR A 68 7.17 24.92 -13.41
CA THR A 68 7.26 26.38 -13.27
C THR A 68 6.05 26.97 -12.52
N SER A 69 4.88 26.34 -12.65
CA SER A 69 3.68 26.77 -11.94
C SER A 69 2.63 25.67 -11.80
N ILE A 70 1.73 25.83 -10.83
CA ILE A 70 0.55 24.99 -10.65
C ILE A 70 -0.65 25.67 -11.31
N ASN A 71 -1.32 24.96 -12.21
CA ASN A 71 -2.55 25.45 -12.84
C ASN A 71 -3.73 25.23 -11.90
N ALA A 72 -4.05 26.25 -11.11
CA ALA A 72 -5.11 26.17 -10.11
C ALA A 72 -6.53 26.06 -10.71
N SER A 73 -6.77 26.53 -11.93
CA SER A 73 -8.10 26.46 -12.57
C SER A 73 -8.43 25.09 -13.13
N LEU A 74 -7.41 24.31 -13.50
CA LEU A 74 -7.56 22.92 -13.96
C LEU A 74 -7.27 21.88 -12.86
N SER A 75 -6.83 22.32 -11.69
CA SER A 75 -6.63 21.47 -10.52
C SER A 75 -7.88 21.44 -9.64
N GLN A 76 -8.15 20.30 -9.03
CA GLN A 76 -9.23 20.10 -8.06
C GLN A 76 -8.61 19.79 -6.69
N PHE A 77 -8.57 20.82 -5.84
CA PHE A 77 -8.04 20.72 -4.47
C PHE A 77 -9.13 20.35 -3.46
N ALA A 78 -8.71 19.90 -2.28
CA ALA A 78 -9.55 19.50 -1.15
C ALA A 78 -10.61 18.43 -1.50
N ASN A 79 -10.31 17.57 -2.47
CA ASN A 79 -11.14 16.45 -2.91
C ASN A 79 -10.33 15.15 -2.82
N ASP A 80 -10.96 14.07 -2.35
CA ASP A 80 -10.35 12.74 -2.24
C ASP A 80 -10.09 12.06 -3.60
N ASN A 81 -10.70 12.58 -4.67
CA ASN A 81 -10.41 12.28 -6.07
C ASN A 81 -9.83 13.52 -6.77
N GLY A 82 -8.88 14.17 -6.11
CA GLY A 82 -8.29 15.41 -6.58
C GLY A 82 -7.59 15.27 -7.93
N VAL A 83 -7.46 16.40 -8.60
CA VAL A 83 -6.70 16.54 -9.84
C VAL A 83 -5.64 17.59 -9.60
N LEU A 84 -4.39 17.29 -9.95
CA LEU A 84 -3.31 18.26 -9.87
C LEU A 84 -2.73 18.44 -11.26
N ARG A 85 -2.69 19.68 -11.73
CA ARG A 85 -2.05 20.04 -12.99
C ARG A 85 -0.90 21.00 -12.77
N LEU A 86 0.30 20.55 -13.12
CA LEU A 86 1.53 21.33 -13.16
C LEU A 86 1.81 21.76 -14.60
N THR A 87 2.56 22.84 -14.75
CA THR A 87 2.96 23.39 -16.05
C THR A 87 4.45 23.70 -16.06
N ASP A 88 5.08 23.38 -17.19
CA ASP A 88 6.50 23.59 -17.43
C ASP A 88 6.70 24.02 -18.89
N ASN A 89 7.09 25.28 -19.11
CA ASN A 89 7.50 25.79 -20.42
C ASN A 89 6.57 25.45 -21.62
N GLY A 90 5.25 25.39 -21.37
CA GLY A 90 4.23 25.06 -22.38
C GLY A 90 3.80 23.59 -22.41
N GLU A 91 4.52 22.70 -21.72
CA GLU A 91 4.06 21.36 -21.38
C GLU A 91 3.21 21.37 -20.09
N TYR A 92 2.49 20.28 -19.87
CA TYR A 92 1.76 20.06 -18.63
C TYR A 92 1.87 18.62 -18.16
N TYR A 93 1.79 18.50 -16.84
CA TYR A 93 1.76 17.25 -16.10
C TYR A 93 0.46 17.22 -15.30
N GLU A 94 -0.37 16.21 -15.49
CA GLU A 94 -1.64 16.07 -14.78
C GLU A 94 -1.71 14.72 -14.06
N TYR A 95 -2.07 14.79 -12.77
CA TYR A 95 -2.30 13.65 -11.91
C TYR A 95 -3.76 13.58 -11.55
N ARG A 96 -4.34 12.39 -11.63
CA ARG A 96 -5.71 12.13 -11.22
C ARG A 96 -5.90 10.68 -10.83
N LEU A 97 -6.96 10.41 -10.07
CA LEU A 97 -7.39 9.06 -9.82
C LEU A 97 -8.23 8.56 -11.00
N ASN A 98 -7.92 7.37 -11.52
CA ASN A 98 -8.73 6.70 -12.53
C ASN A 98 -8.74 5.20 -12.26
N SER A 99 -9.93 4.62 -12.08
CA SER A 99 -10.12 3.19 -11.80
C SER A 99 -9.22 2.67 -10.66
N GLY A 100 -9.20 3.39 -9.53
CA GLY A 100 -8.42 2.98 -8.36
C GLY A 100 -6.90 3.16 -8.50
N ARG A 101 -6.41 3.81 -9.56
CA ARG A 101 -4.97 3.97 -9.82
C ARG A 101 -4.62 5.41 -10.13
N VAL A 102 -3.40 5.81 -9.75
CA VAL A 102 -2.91 7.15 -10.12
C VAL A 102 -2.58 7.14 -11.61
N GLN A 103 -3.33 7.93 -12.38
CA GLN A 103 -3.06 8.20 -13.77
C GLN A 103 -2.24 9.47 -13.88
N PHE A 104 -1.16 9.39 -14.66
CA PHE A 104 -0.31 10.50 -15.04
C PHE A 104 -0.49 10.81 -16.52
N ASN A 105 -0.68 12.09 -16.83
CA ASN A 105 -0.80 12.58 -18.18
C ASN A 105 0.28 13.63 -18.43
N ARG A 106 1.21 13.34 -19.34
CA ARG A 106 2.18 14.31 -19.84
C ARG A 106 1.77 14.72 -21.25
N ASN A 107 1.33 15.96 -21.39
CA ASN A 107 0.99 16.55 -22.68
C ASN A 107 0.07 15.68 -23.59
N GLY A 108 -0.90 14.98 -23.00
CA GLY A 108 -1.85 14.10 -23.69
C GLY A 108 -1.49 12.61 -23.65
N VAL A 109 -0.26 12.24 -23.29
CA VAL A 109 0.16 10.84 -23.14
C VAL A 109 -0.14 10.35 -21.74
N GLN A 110 -1.04 9.37 -21.63
CA GLN A 110 -1.53 8.85 -20.36
C GLN A 110 -0.85 7.53 -19.98
N ASN A 111 -0.39 7.44 -18.73
CA ASN A 111 0.19 6.24 -18.13
C ASN A 111 -0.34 6.04 -16.71
N TYR A 112 -0.33 4.81 -16.22
CA TYR A 112 -0.62 4.53 -14.81
C TYR A 112 0.68 4.44 -14.02
N LEU A 113 0.76 5.15 -12.89
CA LEU A 113 1.94 5.17 -12.04
C LEU A 113 1.95 4.05 -11.00
N THR A 114 0.77 3.60 -10.56
CA THR A 114 0.65 2.56 -9.54
C THR A 114 0.43 1.19 -10.17
N MET A 115 0.88 0.14 -9.47
CA MET A 115 0.66 -1.24 -9.88
C MET A 115 -0.84 -1.59 -9.88
N ALA A 116 -1.21 -2.66 -10.58
CA ALA A 116 -2.61 -3.05 -10.73
C ALA A 116 -3.18 -3.77 -9.50
N ASN A 117 -2.34 -4.35 -8.64
CA ASN A 117 -2.74 -5.06 -7.43
C ASN A 117 -2.85 -4.17 -6.18
N ILE A 118 -2.77 -2.85 -6.37
CA ILE A 118 -2.88 -1.85 -5.32
C ILE A 118 -3.94 -0.85 -5.74
N ASP A 119 -4.95 -0.72 -4.89
CA ASP A 119 -6.01 0.26 -5.03
C ASP A 119 -5.64 1.56 -4.30
N ILE A 120 -5.99 2.69 -4.90
CA ILE A 120 -5.80 4.03 -4.36
C ILE A 120 -7.15 4.55 -3.93
N ASN A 121 -7.44 4.44 -2.63
CA ASN A 121 -8.73 4.83 -2.07
C ASN A 121 -8.87 6.35 -1.94
N GLN A 122 -7.74 7.06 -1.90
CA GLN A 122 -7.71 8.52 -1.78
C GLN A 122 -6.50 9.06 -2.53
N LEU A 123 -6.72 10.07 -3.37
CA LEU A 123 -5.72 10.94 -3.95
C LEU A 123 -6.18 12.38 -3.75
N ARG A 124 -5.70 13.02 -2.69
CA ARG A 124 -6.10 14.37 -2.31
C ARG A 124 -4.96 15.36 -2.47
N PHE A 125 -5.28 16.50 -3.06
CA PHE A 125 -4.37 17.64 -3.16
C PHE A 125 -4.91 18.79 -2.33
N ASP A 126 -4.13 19.34 -1.42
CA ASP A 126 -4.44 20.57 -0.69
C ASP A 126 -3.45 21.67 -1.11
N ARG A 127 -3.93 22.91 -1.13
CA ARG A 127 -3.11 24.07 -1.52
C ARG A 127 -2.04 24.33 -0.45
N VAL A 128 -0.82 24.64 -0.89
CA VAL A 128 0.23 25.19 -0.04
C VAL A 128 0.51 26.61 -0.50
N GLU A 129 0.31 27.57 0.38
CA GLU A 129 0.30 29.00 0.05
C GLU A 129 1.28 29.77 0.92
N TYR A 130 1.82 30.86 0.36
CA TYR A 130 2.51 31.87 1.16
C TYR A 130 1.52 32.73 1.96
N LEU A 131 2.04 33.57 2.85
CA LEU A 131 1.25 34.49 3.68
C LEU A 131 0.42 35.50 2.87
N ASP A 132 0.80 35.76 1.62
CA ASP A 132 0.09 36.63 0.69
C ASP A 132 -1.03 35.93 -0.08
N GLY A 133 -1.23 34.62 0.13
CA GLY A 133 -2.23 33.79 -0.55
C GLY A 133 -1.79 33.28 -1.93
N SER A 134 -0.53 33.51 -2.34
CA SER A 134 0.00 32.94 -3.58
C SER A 134 0.25 31.43 -3.44
N LEU A 135 -0.17 30.67 -4.46
CA LEU A 135 -0.03 29.21 -4.49
C LEU A 135 1.44 28.85 -4.79
N THR A 136 2.14 28.31 -3.80
CA THR A 136 3.56 27.94 -3.92
C THR A 136 3.79 26.44 -4.03
N GLY A 137 2.77 25.63 -3.78
CA GLY A 137 2.92 24.18 -3.72
C GLY A 137 1.61 23.44 -3.56
N ALA A 138 1.71 22.11 -3.45
CA ALA A 138 0.58 21.28 -3.09
C ALA A 138 0.99 20.24 -2.04
N ARG A 139 0.10 20.01 -1.08
CA ARG A 139 0.16 18.88 -0.16
C ARG A 139 -0.60 17.72 -0.78
N VAL A 140 0.09 16.61 -0.96
CA VAL A 140 -0.46 15.39 -1.53
C VAL A 140 -0.73 14.43 -0.39
N THR A 141 -1.96 13.94 -0.29
CA THR A 141 -2.36 12.85 0.61
C THR A 141 -2.85 11.68 -0.23
N ILE A 142 -2.21 10.52 -0.07
CA ILE A 142 -2.54 9.31 -0.82
C ILE A 142 -2.84 8.19 0.17
N THR A 143 -3.96 7.51 0.00
CA THR A 143 -4.27 6.28 0.73
C THR A 143 -4.26 5.11 -0.25
N LEU A 144 -3.43 4.13 0.04
CA LEU A 144 -3.24 2.91 -0.76
C LEU A 144 -3.70 1.71 0.05
N SER A 145 -4.31 0.72 -0.61
CA SER A 145 -4.67 -0.57 -0.03
C SER A 145 -4.35 -1.71 -0.99
N SER A 146 -3.98 -2.88 -0.46
CA SER A 146 -3.90 -4.09 -1.29
C SER A 146 -5.30 -4.52 -1.75
N GLU A 147 -5.43 -4.93 -3.01
CA GLU A 147 -6.67 -5.54 -3.51
C GLU A 147 -6.95 -6.90 -2.84
N GLU A 148 -5.89 -7.65 -2.49
CA GLU A 148 -6.01 -8.99 -1.91
C GLU A 148 -6.36 -8.95 -0.40
N MET A 149 -5.81 -7.96 0.31
CA MET A 149 -6.01 -7.77 1.76
C MET A 149 -6.22 -6.29 2.07
N PRO A 150 -7.47 -5.77 1.96
CA PRO A 150 -7.77 -4.34 2.14
C PRO A 150 -7.37 -3.77 3.51
N GLU A 151 -7.22 -4.62 4.53
CA GLU A 151 -6.71 -4.20 5.85
C GLU A 151 -5.23 -3.81 5.82
N VAL A 152 -4.49 -4.25 4.80
CA VAL A 152 -3.14 -3.81 4.53
C VAL A 152 -3.23 -2.50 3.74
N SER A 153 -3.33 -1.40 4.47
CA SER A 153 -3.43 -0.05 3.92
C SER A 153 -2.41 0.91 4.54
N ARG A 154 -2.04 1.94 3.78
CA ARG A 154 -1.20 3.05 4.23
C ARG A 154 -1.73 4.36 3.68
N THR A 155 -1.77 5.36 4.55
CA THR A 155 -1.92 6.77 4.15
C THR A 155 -0.57 7.47 4.24
N TYR A 156 -0.22 8.19 3.20
CA TYR A 156 0.99 9.00 3.12
C TYR A 156 0.61 10.44 2.78
N THR A 157 1.18 11.39 3.53
CA THR A 157 0.97 12.82 3.31
C THR A 157 2.32 13.52 3.23
N THR A 158 2.53 14.28 2.16
CA THR A 158 3.73 15.10 1.97
C THR A 158 3.38 16.42 1.28
N ALA A 159 4.24 17.42 1.40
CA ALA A 159 4.08 18.71 0.73
C ALA A 159 5.22 18.93 -0.24
N PHE A 160 4.88 19.33 -1.46
CA PHE A 160 5.83 19.73 -2.49
C PHE A 160 5.67 21.22 -2.78
N ILE A 161 6.79 21.90 -2.90
CA ILE A 161 6.88 23.35 -3.13
C ILE A 161 7.61 23.55 -4.46
N LEU A 162 7.13 24.49 -5.27
CA LEU A 162 7.80 24.91 -6.50
C LEU A 162 9.13 25.61 -6.16
N ASN A 163 10.18 25.27 -6.88
CA ASN A 163 11.45 25.98 -6.78
C ASN A 163 11.43 27.15 -7.78
N TYR A 164 11.53 28.37 -7.26
CA TYR A 164 11.65 29.61 -8.04
C TYR A 164 13.11 30.04 -8.16
#